data_AF-A0A8J6ULR3-F1
#
_entry.id   AF-A0A8J6ULR3-F1
#
_cell.length_a   1.000
_cell.length_b   1.000
_cell.length_c   1.000
_cell.angle_alpha   90.00
_cell.angle_beta   90.00
_cell.angle_gamma   90.00
#
_symmetry.space_group_name_H-M   'P 1'
#
loop_
_entity.id
_entity.type
_entity.pdbx_description
1 polymer ?
#
loop_
_entity_poly.entity_id
_entity_poly.type
_entity_poly.pdbx_seq_one_letter_code
_entity_poly.pdbx_strand_id
1 'polypeptide(L)'
;LIILDDWGLAPMTDLHRRDLLELLEDRYGKRSTIVTSQLPVTAWHESIGDPTLADAILDRLVHNAYKIELKGESMRKHAISLDQN
;
A
#
# COMPACT_ATOMS: atom_id res chain seq x y z
N LEU A 1 -5.13 -3.43 14.36
CA LEU A 1 -4.18 -3.17 13.26
C LEU A 1 -4.72 -3.81 11.99
N ILE A 2 -4.55 -3.17 10.83
CA ILE A 2 -4.79 -3.78 9.50
C ILE A 2 -3.50 -3.63 8.68
N ILE A 3 -3.18 -4.64 7.89
CA ILE A 3 -2.05 -4.66 6.97
C ILE A 3 -2.61 -4.90 5.57
N LEU A 4 -2.34 -3.97 4.66
CA LEU A 4 -2.63 -4.11 3.23
C LEU A 4 -1.32 -4.50 2.55
N ASP A 5 -1.25 -5.75 2.09
CA ASP A 5 -0.06 -6.28 1.45
C ASP A 5 -0.14 -6.07 -0.07
N ASP A 6 1.01 -5.88 -0.71
CA ASP A 6 1.16 -5.85 -2.17
C ASP A 6 0.28 -4.81 -2.90
N TRP A 7 0.26 -3.58 -2.37
CA TRP A 7 -0.48 -2.46 -2.95
C TRP A 7 -0.01 -2.14 -4.36
N GLY A 8 -0.99 -1.96 -5.27
CA GLY A 8 -0.75 -1.47 -6.62
C GLY A 8 -0.25 -2.53 -7.60
N LEU A 9 -0.32 -3.83 -7.26
CA LEU A 9 0.02 -4.91 -8.19
C LEU A 9 -0.93 -5.01 -9.39
N ALA A 10 -2.20 -4.64 -9.20
CA ALA A 10 -3.22 -4.66 -10.22
C ALA A 10 -4.10 -3.41 -10.15
N PRO A 11 -4.69 -2.95 -11.28
CA PRO A 11 -5.64 -1.86 -11.27
C PRO A 11 -6.81 -2.16 -10.33
N MET A 12 -7.19 -1.18 -9.52
CA MET A 12 -8.38 -1.29 -8.69
C MET A 12 -9.64 -1.21 -9.56
N THR A 13 -10.69 -1.94 -9.20
CA THR A 13 -12.03 -1.71 -9.75
C THR A 13 -12.68 -0.54 -9.01
N ASP A 14 -13.75 0.04 -9.56
CA ASP A 14 -14.49 1.10 -8.86
C ASP A 14 -15.00 0.67 -7.49
N LEU A 15 -15.41 -0.59 -7.37
CA LEU A 15 -15.83 -1.16 -6.09
C LEU A 15 -14.66 -1.21 -5.10
N HIS A 16 -13.50 -1.74 -5.52
CA HIS A 16 -12.32 -1.82 -4.66
C HIS A 16 -11.89 -0.43 -4.14
N ARG A 17 -11.97 0.62 -4.98
CA ARG A 17 -11.61 1.99 -4.58
C ARG A 17 -12.56 2.54 -3.52
N ARG A 18 -13.87 2.32 -3.68
CA ARG A 18 -14.90 2.79 -2.75
C ARG A 18 -14.81 2.08 -1.41
N ASP A 19 -14.72 0.75 -1.43
CA ASP A 19 -14.59 -0.08 -0.23
C ASP A 19 -13.32 0.29 0.55
N LEU A 20 -12.22 0.54 -0.17
CA LEU A 20 -10.96 0.97 0.43
C LEU A 20 -11.09 2.35 1.07
N LEU A 21 -11.75 3.30 0.40
CA LEU A 21 -11.97 4.63 0.97
C LEU A 21 -12.80 4.56 2.25
N GLU A 22 -13.91 3.80 2.26
CA GLU A 22 -14.76 3.59 3.44
C GLU A 22 -13.96 2.96 4.59
N LEU A 23 -13.19 1.91 4.30
CA LEU A 23 -12.30 1.28 5.28
C LEU A 23 -11.29 2.27 5.87
N LEU A 24 -10.72 3.15 5.04
CA LEU A 24 -9.73 4.12 5.50
C LEU A 24 -10.38 5.26 6.30
N GLU A 25 -11.58 5.69 5.94
CA GLU A 25 -12.38 6.68 6.69
C GLU A 25 -12.64 6.22 8.13
N ASP A 26 -13.10 4.99 8.31
CA ASP A 26 -13.38 4.44 9.63
C ASP A 26 -12.15 4.36 10.53
N ARG A 27 -10.96 4.29 9.92
CA ARG A 27 -9.69 4.10 10.61
C ARG A 27 -8.90 5.39 10.80
N TYR A 28 -9.17 6.41 9.99
CA TYR A 28 -8.41 7.65 9.97
C TYR A 28 -8.32 8.28 11.36
N GLY A 29 -7.09 8.50 11.83
CA GLY A 29 -6.80 9.05 13.17
C GLY A 29 -7.17 8.15 14.37
N LYS A 30 -7.70 6.94 14.15
CA LYS A 30 -8.23 6.06 15.22
C LYS A 30 -7.47 4.75 15.37
N ARG A 31 -7.02 4.14 14.27
CA ARG A 31 -6.39 2.81 14.26
C ARG A 31 -5.24 2.77 13.27
N SER A 32 -4.14 2.10 13.64
CA SER A 32 -2.98 1.95 12.76
C SER A 32 -3.28 1.10 11.52
N THR A 33 -2.77 1.52 10.38
CA THR A 33 -2.80 0.80 9.10
C THR A 33 -1.38 0.72 8.55
N ILE A 34 -0.96 -0.46 8.10
CA ILE A 34 0.32 -0.66 7.41
C ILE A 34 0.01 -1.01 5.97
N VAL A 35 0.79 -0.48 5.04
CA VAL A 35 0.70 -0.79 3.62
C VAL A 35 2.08 -1.16 3.10
N THR A 36 2.18 -2.26 2.37
CA THR A 36 3.38 -2.63 1.62
C THR A 36 3.11 -2.42 0.14
N SER A 37 4.13 -2.01 -0.62
CA SER A 37 4.02 -1.82 -2.06
C SER A 37 5.38 -2.00 -2.71
N GLN A 38 5.36 -2.50 -3.93
CA GLN A 38 6.51 -2.46 -4.83
C GLN A 38 6.59 -1.15 -5.62
N LEU A 39 5.52 -0.34 -5.60
CA LEU A 39 5.47 0.95 -6.26
C LEU A 39 5.92 2.05 -5.29
N PRO A 40 6.71 3.04 -5.77
CA PRO A 40 6.93 4.25 -4.99
C PRO A 40 5.60 4.95 -4.75
N VAL A 41 5.47 5.62 -3.59
CA VAL A 41 4.23 6.33 -3.20
C VAL A 41 3.77 7.35 -4.26
N THR A 42 4.72 7.92 -5.01
CA THR A 42 4.42 8.86 -6.12
C THR A 42 3.62 8.23 -7.25
N ALA A 43 3.69 6.90 -7.43
CA ALA A 43 2.92 6.16 -8.44
C ALA A 43 1.55 5.69 -7.93
N TRP A 44 1.25 5.86 -6.64
CA TRP A 44 0.02 5.30 -6.06
C TRP A 44 -1.23 6.00 -6.59
N HIS A 45 -1.16 7.32 -6.79
CA HIS A 45 -2.27 8.09 -7.34
C HIS A 45 -2.72 7.54 -8.71
N GLU A 46 -1.75 7.28 -9.59
CA GLU A 46 -2.00 6.66 -10.89
C GLU A 46 -2.51 5.22 -10.75
N SER A 47 -1.94 4.42 -9.84
CA SER A 47 -2.38 3.03 -9.63
C SER A 47 -3.82 2.90 -9.16
N ILE A 48 -4.32 3.90 -8.40
CA ILE A 48 -5.71 3.96 -7.97
C ILE A 48 -6.57 4.27 -9.21
N GLY A 49 -6.19 5.24 -10.03
CA GLY A 49 -6.76 5.45 -11.38
C GLY A 49 -8.01 6.33 -11.47
N ASP A 50 -8.69 6.63 -10.36
CA ASP A 50 -9.69 7.70 -10.28
C ASP A 50 -9.10 8.87 -9.49
N PRO A 51 -8.91 10.07 -10.08
CA PRO A 51 -8.25 11.18 -9.39
C PRO A 51 -8.93 11.61 -8.09
N THR A 52 -10.27 11.60 -8.05
CA THR A 52 -11.02 12.07 -6.89
C THR A 52 -10.88 11.10 -5.72
N LEU A 53 -11.02 9.80 -5.98
CA LEU A 53 -10.82 8.76 -4.99
C LEU A 53 -9.35 8.63 -4.61
N ALA A 54 -8.43 8.82 -5.56
CA ALA A 54 -7.00 8.79 -5.29
C ALA A 54 -6.59 9.88 -4.30
N ASP A 55 -7.02 11.13 -4.51
CA ASP A 55 -6.79 12.22 -3.56
C ASP A 55 -7.35 11.89 -2.18
N ALA A 56 -8.61 11.43 -2.10
CA ALA A 56 -9.26 11.12 -0.83
C ALA A 56 -8.58 9.96 -0.07
N ILE A 57 -8.17 8.91 -0.78
CA ILE A 57 -7.48 7.75 -0.22
C ILE A 57 -6.07 8.15 0.24
N LEU A 58 -5.31 8.86 -0.58
CA LEU A 58 -3.92 9.24 -0.25
C LEU A 58 -3.86 10.28 0.86
N ASP A 59 -4.83 11.18 0.96
CA ASP A 59 -4.91 12.11 2.09
C ASP A 59 -5.06 11.35 3.42
N ARG A 60 -5.92 10.32 3.46
CA ARG A 60 -6.11 9.51 4.68
C ARG A 60 -4.93 8.58 4.97
N LEU A 61 -4.33 8.02 3.93
CA LEU A 61 -3.36 6.95 4.06
C LEU A 61 -1.92 7.46 4.17
N VAL A 62 -1.57 8.52 3.44
CA VAL A 62 -0.18 8.95 3.19
C VAL A 62 0.15 10.25 3.92
N HIS A 63 -0.80 11.17 4.09
CA HIS A 63 -0.55 12.50 4.65
C HIS A 63 0.16 12.43 6.02
N ASN A 64 -0.28 11.51 6.88
CA ASN A 64 0.27 11.32 8.23
C ASN A 64 1.12 10.04 8.36
N ALA A 65 1.58 9.47 7.26
CA ALA A 65 2.27 8.19 7.26
C ALA A 65 3.78 8.31 7.48
N TYR A 66 4.34 7.33 8.19
CA TYR A 66 5.76 7.04 8.13
C TYR A 66 6.06 6.29 6.84
N LYS A 67 6.94 6.84 6.01
CA LYS A 67 7.37 6.24 4.75
C LYS A 67 8.71 5.56 4.97
N ILE A 68 8.75 4.24 4.82
CA ILE A 68 9.96 3.44 4.97
C ILE A 68 10.29 2.87 3.60
N GLU A 69 11.34 3.40 2.98
CA GLU A 69 11.87 2.86 1.74
C GLU A 69 12.83 1.70 2.06
N LEU A 70 12.43 0.48 1.70
CA LEU A 70 13.27 -0.70 1.86
C LEU A 70 14.28 -0.78 0.72
N LYS A 71 15.54 -1.09 1.05
CA LYS A 71 16.65 -1.23 0.11
C LYS A 71 17.30 -2.59 0.28
N GLY A 72 17.94 -3.08 -0.77
CA GLY A 72 18.68 -4.34 -0.76
C GLY A 72 18.08 -5.38 -1.71
N GLU A 73 18.74 -6.54 -1.76
CA GLU A 73 18.30 -7.64 -2.62
C GLU A 73 17.15 -8.44 -1.99
N SER A 74 16.44 -9.20 -2.84
CA SER A 74 15.40 -10.12 -2.38
C SER A 74 15.95 -11.12 -1.38
N MET A 75 15.34 -11.16 -0.19
CA MET A 75 15.64 -12.17 0.83
C MET A 75 15.30 -13.60 0.36
N ARG A 76 14.47 -13.77 -0.67
CA ARG A 76 14.19 -15.10 -1.26
C ARG A 76 15.46 -15.75 -1.83
N LYS A 77 16.42 -14.97 -2.33
CA LYS A 77 17.71 -15.49 -2.80
C LYS A 77 18.53 -16.11 -1.66
N HIS A 78 18.44 -15.55 -0.46
CA HIS A 78 19.17 -16.03 0.72
C HIS A 78 18.57 -17.33 1.27
N ALA A 79 17.24 -17.49 1.19
CA ALA A 79 16.58 -18.75 1.55
C ALA A 79 17.06 -19.92 0.67
N ILE A 80 17.19 -19.71 -0.64
CA ILE A 80 17.69 -20.73 -1.58
C ILE A 80 19.12 -21.17 -1.24
N SER A 81 19.98 -20.25 -0.78
CA SER A 81 21.36 -20.60 -0.40
C SER A 81 21.48 -21.39 0.90
N LEU A 82 20.47 -21.36 1.77
CA LEU A 82 20.47 -22.08 3.04
C LEU A 82 20.02 -23.54 2.88
N ASP A 83 19.14 -23.82 1.93
CA ASP A 83 18.65 -25.18 1.64
C ASP A 83 19.64 -26.04 0.83
N GLN A 84 20.76 -25.46 0.37
CA GLN A 84 21.79 -26.15 -0.43
C GLN A 84 23.00 -26.66 0.37
N ASN A 85 22.98 -26.57 1.71
CA ASN A 85 24.03 -27.08 2.61
C ASN A 85 23.52 -28.21 3.50
#